data_AF-V5SC99-F1
#
_entry.id   AF-V5SC99-F1
#
_cell.length_a   1.000
_cell.length_b   1.000
_cell.length_c   1.000
_cell.angle_alpha   90.00
_cell.angle_beta   90.00
_cell.angle_gamma   90.00
#
_symmetry.space_group_name_H-M   'P 1'
#
loop_
_entity.id
_entity.type
_entity.pdbx_description
1 polymer ?
#
loop_
_entity_poly.entity_id
_entity_poly.type
_entity_poly.pdbx_seq_one_letter_code
_entity_poly.pdbx_strand_id
1 'polypeptide(L)' 'MPQVIALVVIGAGLYAGYRWVSRTIAKGQRRDQRRVTPKDLGPLEYDAKSGVYRPRGE' A
#
# COMPACT_ATOMS: atom_id res chain seq x y z
N MET A 1 -10.22 -38.69 -25.62
CA MET A 1 -10.05 -37.21 -25.63
C MET A 1 -8.97 -36.75 -24.62
N PRO A 2 -7.71 -37.23 -24.71
CA PRO A 2 -6.67 -36.95 -23.71
C PRO A 2 -6.19 -35.48 -23.71
N GLN A 3 -6.32 -34.78 -24.84
CA GLN A 3 -5.86 -33.40 -25.01
C GLN A 3 -6.63 -32.40 -24.12
N VAL A 4 -7.94 -32.63 -23.94
CA VAL A 4 -8.80 -31.78 -23.12
C VAL A 4 -8.41 -31.87 -21.64
N ILE A 5 -8.06 -33.07 -21.18
CA ILE A 5 -7.62 -33.30 -19.80
C ILE A 5 -6.29 -32.57 -19.54
N ALA A 6 -5.35 -32.66 -20.48
CA ALA A 6 -4.09 -31.93 -20.38
C ALA A 6 -4.30 -30.41 -20.30
N LEU A 7 -5.19 -29.86 -21.12
CA LEU A 7 -5.53 -28.44 -21.09
C LEU A 7 -6.12 -28.00 -19.75
N VAL A 8 -7.03 -28.80 -19.20
CA VAL A 8 -7.67 -28.53 -17.89
C VAL A 8 -6.63 -28.56 -16.77
N VAL A 9 -5.71 -29.53 -16.78
CA VAL A 9 -4.65 -29.64 -15.76
C VAL A 9 -3.69 -28.45 -15.84
N ILE A 10 -3.29 -28.05 -17.06
CA ILE A 10 -2.41 -26.89 -17.27
C ILE A 10 -3.11 -25.60 -16.81
N GLY A 11 -4.37 -25.39 -17.20
CA GLY A 11 -5.15 -24.23 -16.79
C GLY A 11 -5.36 -24.16 -15.28
N ALA A 12 -5.71 -25.28 -14.65
CA ALA A 12 -5.88 -25.38 -13.20
C ALA A 12 -4.56 -25.12 -12.46
N GLY A 13 -3.44 -25.66 -12.95
CA GLY A 13 -2.11 -25.43 -12.38
C GLY A 13 -1.68 -23.97 -12.45
N LEU A 14 -1.85 -23.31 -13.60
CA LEU A 14 -1.54 -21.89 -13.79
C LEU A 14 -2.40 -21.01 -12.88
N TYR A 15 -3.70 -21.29 -12.79
CA TYR A 15 -4.62 -20.52 -11.95
C TYR A 15 -4.32 -20.69 -10.46
N ALA A 16 -4.10 -21.92 -10.00
CA ALA A 16 -3.77 -22.19 -8.61
C ALA A 16 -2.43 -21.58 -8.21
N GLY A 17 -1.42 -21.66 -9.09
CA GLY A 17 -0.11 -21.03 -8.89
C GLY A 17 -0.22 -19.50 -8.79
N TYR A 18 -0.90 -18.86 -9.74
CA TYR A 18 -1.12 -17.41 -9.73
C TYR A 18 -1.91 -16.95 -8.49
N ARG A 19 -2.95 -17.70 -8.10
CA ARG A 19 -3.78 -17.40 -6.92
C ARG A 19 -2.99 -17.52 -5.62
N TRP A 20 -1.99 -18.40 -5.56
CA TRP A 20 -1.14 -18.54 -4.38
C TRP A 20 -0.10 -17.41 -4.29
N VAL A 21 0.54 -17.07 -5.41
CA VAL A 21 1.52 -15.95 -5.49
C VAL A 21 0.87 -14.58 -5.24
N SER A 22 -0.32 -14.33 -5.78
CA SER A 22 -1.04 -13.07 -5.54
C SER A 22 -1.38 -12.85 -4.05
N ARG A 23 -1.63 -13.92 -3.29
CA ARG A 23 -1.86 -13.83 -1.83
C ARG A 23 -0.61 -13.46 -1.04
N THR A 24 0.58 -13.80 -1.51
CA THR A 24 1.83 -13.42 -0.83
C THR A 24 2.19 -11.97 -1.12
N ILE A 25 2.00 -11.50 -2.37
CA ILE A 25 2.23 -10.11 -2.77
C ILE A 25 1.25 -9.17 -2.03
N ALA A 26 -0.02 -9.55 -1.89
CA ALA A 26 -1.02 -8.77 -1.17
C ALA A 26 -0.69 -8.57 0.33
N LYS A 27 0.08 -9.47 0.95
CA LYS A 27 0.54 -9.30 2.33
C LYS A 27 1.70 -8.29 2.44
N GLY A 28 2.53 -8.16 1.41
CA GLY A 28 3.60 -7.17 1.34
C GLY A 28 3.06 -5.75 1.10
N GLN A 29 2.10 -5.61 0.20
CA GLN A 29 1.56 -4.30 -0.21
C GLN A 29 0.70 -3.61 0.87
N ARG A 30 0.18 -4.36 1.86
CA ARG A 30 -0.57 -3.79 2.99
C ARG A 30 0.32 -3.09 4.03
N ARG A 31 1.64 -3.30 4.03
CA ARG A 31 2.55 -2.66 5.00
C ARG A 31 2.87 -1.20 4.68
N ASP A 32 2.73 -0.78 3.42
CA ASP A 32 3.05 0.59 2.97
C ASP A 32 1.83 1.54 2.94
N GLN A 33 0.62 1.04 3.17
CA GLN A 33 -0.56 1.88 3.42
C GLN A 33 -0.62 2.32 4.89
N ARG A 34 0.54 2.66 5.48
CA ARG A 34 0.54 3.44 6.71
C ARG A 34 -0.11 4.76 6.33
N ARG A 35 -1.41 4.91 6.65
CA ARG A 35 -2.15 6.16 6.47
C ARG A 35 -1.29 7.27 7.07
N VAL A 36 -0.59 8.01 6.22
CA VAL A 36 0.02 9.26 6.60
C VAL A 36 -1.15 10.20 6.72
N THR A 37 -1.85 10.17 7.86
CA THR A 37 -2.77 11.23 8.20
C THR A 37 -1.94 12.51 8.15
N PRO A 38 -2.22 13.46 7.24
CA PRO A 38 -1.50 14.72 7.21
C PRO A 38 -1.60 15.33 8.60
N LYS A 39 -0.46 15.44 9.29
CA LYS A 39 -0.41 16.08 10.60
C LYS A 39 -0.72 17.54 10.35
N ASP A 40 -1.92 17.98 10.73
CA ASP A 40 -2.24 19.40 10.74
C ASP A 40 -1.36 20.07 11.80
N LEU A 41 -0.49 20.98 11.35
CA LEU A 41 0.46 21.70 12.21
C LEU A 41 -0.17 22.97 12.82
N GLY A 42 -1.47 23.19 12.58
CA GLY A 42 -2.19 24.36 13.05
C GLY A 42 -1.75 25.64 12.32
N PRO A 43 -2.33 26.80 12.68
CA PRO A 43 -1.93 28.08 12.12
C PRO A 43 -0.48 28.42 12.51
N LEU A 44 0.33 28.80 11.52
CA LEU A 44 1.68 29.33 11.72
C LEU A 44 1.60 30.81 12.07
N GLU A 45 2.17 31.22 13.21
CA GLU A 45 2.28 32.64 13.57
C GLU A 45 3.68 33.16 13.26
N TYR A 46 3.74 34.36 12.69
CA TYR A 46 5.00 35.03 12.38
C TYR A 46 5.64 35.57 13.67
N ASP A 47 6.82 35.07 14.02
CA ASP A 47 7.61 35.61 15.13
C ASP A 47 8.59 36.66 14.61
N ALA A 48 8.26 37.94 14.80
CA ALA A 48 9.09 39.07 14.40
C ALA A 48 10.46 39.13 15.11
N LYS A 49 10.61 38.44 16.24
CA LYS A 49 11.86 38.40 17.01
C LYS A 49 12.88 37.43 16.41
N SER A 50 12.40 36.31 15.88
CA SER A 50 13.24 35.28 15.25
C SER A 50 13.23 35.31 13.73
N GLY A 51 12.31 36.08 13.11
CA GLY A 51 12.17 36.19 11.66
C GLY A 51 11.62 34.93 11.00
N VAL A 52 11.10 33.98 11.79
CA VAL A 52 10.64 32.67 11.32
C VAL A 52 9.21 32.43 11.77
N TYR A 53 8.43 31.74 10.94
CA TYR A 53 7.09 31.27 11.30
C TYR A 53 7.19 30.12 12.28
N ARG A 54 6.55 30.26 13.46
CA ARG A 54 6.48 29.20 14.47
C ARG A 54 5.10 28.56 14.45
N PRO A 55 5.01 27.22 14.55
CA PRO A 55 3.72 26.57 14.73
C PRO A 55 3.13 27.01 16.06
N ARG A 56 1.84 27.36 16.05
CA ARG A 56 1.09 27.68 17.26
C ARG A 56 0.78 26.36 17.99
N GLY A 57 1.78 25.85 18.69
CA GLY A 57 1.67 24.64 19.52
C GLY A 57 0.91 24.95 20.81
N GLU A 58 0.08 23.99 21.23
CA GLU A 58 -0.74 23.94 22.44
C GLU A 58 -0.03 24.38 23.74
#